data_AF-A0A2V2RX67-F1
#
_entry.id   AF-A0A2V2RX67-F1
#
_cell.length_a   1.000
_cell.length_b   1.000
_cell.length_c   1.000
_cell.angle_alpha   90.00
_cell.angle_beta   90.00
_cell.angle_gamma   90.00
#
_symmetry.space_group_name_H-M   'P 1'
#
loop_
_entity.id
_entity.type
_entity.pdbx_description
1 polymer ?
#
loop_
_entity_poly.entity_id
_entity_poly.type
_entity_poly.pdbx_seq_one_letter_code
_entity_poly.pdbx_strand_id
1 'polypeptide(L)'
;MTTYQQNYDETYPFSNQTMNTTLAASTAISWTVPGDSKITYRAKFSVSSGADVWVRLNDIAVVPVSNTVTETSNQERIDVWFQRYVRGGDTLSFISTGTPQVGVSLLQLPIAN
;
A
#
# COMPACT_ATOMS: atom_id res chain seq x y z
N MET A 1 10.03 -6.95 -27.38
CA MET A 1 9.53 -5.95 -26.42
C MET A 1 10.72 -5.33 -25.71
N THR A 2 10.81 -4.01 -25.68
CA THR A 2 11.84 -3.31 -24.91
C THR A 2 11.48 -3.45 -23.42
N THR A 3 12.33 -4.13 -22.66
CA THR A 3 12.15 -4.28 -21.22
C THR A 3 12.40 -2.92 -20.56
N TYR A 4 11.38 -2.35 -19.91
CA TYR A 4 11.55 -1.12 -19.13
C TYR A 4 12.64 -1.30 -18.07
N GLN A 5 13.43 -0.25 -17.81
CA GLN A 5 14.47 -0.30 -16.80
C GLN A 5 13.83 -0.46 -15.42
N GLN A 6 14.09 -1.59 -14.77
CA GLN A 6 13.38 -2.00 -13.56
C GLN A 6 13.94 -1.38 -12.27
N ASN A 7 15.10 -0.75 -12.38
CA ASN A 7 15.85 -0.18 -11.26
C ASN A 7 15.27 1.16 -10.78
N TYR A 8 14.43 1.81 -11.58
CA TYR A 8 13.83 3.10 -11.24
C TYR A 8 12.31 3.01 -11.39
N ASP A 9 11.58 3.51 -10.41
CA ASP A 9 10.11 3.46 -10.35
C ASP A 9 9.44 4.41 -11.36
N GLU A 10 10.14 5.45 -11.79
CA GLU A 10 9.68 6.42 -12.79
C GLU A 10 9.85 5.97 -14.25
N THR A 11 10.53 4.84 -14.47
CA THR A 11 10.77 4.30 -15.83
C THR A 11 9.79 3.20 -16.24
N TYR A 12 8.83 2.88 -15.37
CA TYR A 12 7.76 1.92 -15.65
C TYR A 12 6.52 2.59 -16.26
N PRO A 13 5.71 1.86 -17.04
CA PRO A 13 4.40 2.35 -17.50
C PRO A 13 3.46 2.63 -16.31
N PHE A 14 2.45 3.48 -16.55
CA PHE A 14 1.45 3.86 -15.55
C PHE A 14 0.76 2.65 -14.90
N SER A 15 0.35 2.81 -13.64
CA SER A 15 -0.39 1.76 -12.91
C SER A 15 -1.65 1.36 -13.66
N ASN A 16 -1.85 0.06 -13.84
CA ASN A 16 -3.06 -0.49 -14.44
C ASN A 16 -4.22 -0.62 -13.43
N GLN A 17 -3.91 -0.57 -12.12
CA GLN A 17 -4.88 -0.74 -11.04
C GLN A 17 -4.59 0.25 -9.92
N THR A 18 -5.65 0.94 -9.48
CA THR A 18 -5.57 1.95 -8.43
C THR A 18 -6.71 1.76 -7.44
N MET A 19 -6.45 2.11 -6.19
CA MET A 19 -7.44 2.30 -5.14
C MET A 19 -7.33 3.73 -4.63
N ASN A 20 -8.47 4.35 -4.33
CA ASN A 20 -8.51 5.64 -3.66
C ASN A 20 -9.74 5.68 -2.75
N THR A 21 -9.54 6.00 -1.47
CA THR A 21 -10.62 6.10 -0.50
C THR A 21 -10.34 7.17 0.56
N THR A 22 -11.41 7.77 1.08
CA THR A 22 -11.34 8.56 2.31
C THR A 22 -11.46 7.64 3.51
N LEU A 23 -10.54 7.77 4.47
CA LEU A 23 -10.63 7.05 5.75
C LEU A 23 -11.58 7.76 6.69
N ALA A 24 -12.26 7.00 7.54
CA ALA A 24 -12.90 7.53 8.74
C ALA A 24 -11.93 7.44 9.93
N ALA A 25 -12.02 8.38 10.86
CA ALA A 25 -11.17 8.39 12.04
C ALA A 25 -11.31 7.08 12.84
N SER A 26 -10.15 6.51 13.22
CA SER A 26 -10.02 5.29 14.02
C SER A 26 -10.77 4.07 13.48
N THR A 27 -11.09 4.05 12.19
CA THR A 27 -11.84 2.98 11.55
C THR A 27 -11.02 2.40 10.41
N ALA A 28 -10.67 1.12 10.51
CA ALA A 28 -9.89 0.45 9.50
C ALA A 28 -10.71 0.21 8.22
N ILE A 29 -10.12 0.46 7.05
CA ILE A 29 -10.65 0.08 5.75
C ILE A 29 -9.69 -0.89 5.10
N SER A 30 -10.20 -2.00 4.59
CA SER A 30 -9.39 -3.03 3.96
C SER A 30 -9.66 -3.08 2.47
N TRP A 31 -8.59 -3.28 1.70
CA TRP A 31 -8.64 -3.46 0.26
C TRP A 31 -7.83 -4.68 -0.13
N THR A 32 -8.44 -5.57 -0.91
CA THR A 32 -7.77 -6.76 -1.45
C THR A 32 -7.07 -6.39 -2.74
N VAL A 33 -5.77 -6.67 -2.80
CA VAL A 33 -4.94 -6.55 -3.99
C VAL A 33 -5.53 -7.48 -5.06
N PRO A 34 -5.95 -6.97 -6.22
CA PRO A 34 -6.52 -7.77 -7.30
C PRO A 34 -5.50 -8.79 -7.86
N GLY A 35 -6.02 -9.86 -8.48
CA GLY A 35 -5.21 -10.92 -9.08
C GLY A 35 -4.99 -12.13 -8.16
N ASP A 36 -4.25 -13.12 -8.64
CA ASP A 36 -3.87 -14.31 -7.88
C ASP A 36 -2.52 -14.13 -7.17
N SER A 37 -2.21 -15.04 -6.23
CA SER A 37 -1.02 -14.98 -5.40
C SER A 37 0.31 -15.22 -6.12
N LYS A 38 0.29 -15.58 -7.41
CA LYS A 38 1.48 -15.69 -8.27
C LYS A 38 1.83 -14.36 -8.91
N ILE A 39 0.88 -13.43 -8.99
CA ILE A 39 1.13 -12.07 -9.51
C ILE A 39 1.73 -11.22 -8.39
N THR A 40 2.92 -10.68 -8.64
CA THR A 40 3.58 -9.76 -7.70
C THR A 40 3.44 -8.33 -8.20
N TYR A 41 3.18 -7.41 -7.27
CA TYR A 41 3.06 -5.99 -7.52
C TYR A 41 4.02 -5.21 -6.63
N ARG A 42 4.46 -4.06 -7.13
CA ARG A 42 4.95 -2.96 -6.31
C ARG A 42 3.78 -2.01 -6.06
N ALA A 43 3.40 -1.83 -4.80
CA ALA A 43 2.38 -0.89 -4.36
C ALA A 43 3.04 0.44 -3.98
N LYS A 44 2.61 1.51 -4.65
CA LYS A 44 2.98 2.89 -4.32
C LYS A 44 1.81 3.56 -3.62
N PHE A 45 2.07 4.15 -2.46
CA PHE A 45 1.04 4.75 -1.62
C PHE A 45 1.05 6.27 -1.77
N SER A 46 -0.12 6.88 -1.64
CA SER A 46 -0.29 8.33 -1.59
C SER A 46 -1.24 8.67 -0.46
N VAL A 47 -0.91 9.63 0.38
CA VAL A 47 -1.75 10.09 1.48
C VAL A 47 -1.86 11.61 1.46
N SER A 48 -2.94 12.15 2.01
CA SER A 48 -3.07 13.60 2.22
C SER A 48 -1.87 14.15 3.00
N SER A 49 -1.38 15.33 2.61
CA SER A 49 -0.20 15.94 3.25
C SER A 49 -0.40 16.12 4.76
N GLY A 50 0.60 15.71 5.55
CA GLY A 50 0.57 15.79 7.01
C GLY A 50 -0.33 14.77 7.71
N ALA A 51 -0.95 13.84 6.97
CA ALA A 51 -1.78 12.80 7.56
C ALA A 51 -0.97 11.66 8.17
N ASP A 52 -1.42 11.19 9.33
CA ASP A 52 -0.94 9.95 9.93
C ASP A 52 -1.80 8.78 9.48
N VAL A 53 -1.28 8.00 8.56
CA VAL A 53 -1.93 6.78 8.05
C VAL A 53 -1.01 5.60 8.32
N TRP A 54 -1.60 4.52 8.82
CA TRP A 54 -0.95 3.24 8.96
C TRP A 54 -1.58 2.24 8.01
N VAL A 55 -0.74 1.38 7.44
CA VAL A 55 -1.16 0.24 6.63
C VAL A 55 -0.71 -1.03 7.32
N ARG A 56 -1.56 -2.07 7.29
CA ARG A 56 -1.26 -3.40 7.78
C ARG A 56 -1.51 -4.44 6.70
N LEU A 57 -0.55 -5.33 6.49
CA LEU A 57 -0.65 -6.40 5.50
C LEU A 57 -1.28 -7.66 6.11
N ASN A 58 -2.31 -8.18 5.44
CA ASN A 58 -3.01 -9.44 5.74
C ASN A 58 -3.60 -9.53 7.16
N ASP A 59 -3.87 -8.40 7.80
CA ASP A 59 -4.58 -8.28 9.08
C ASP A 59 -5.22 -6.89 9.20
N ILE A 60 -6.07 -6.67 10.21
CA ILE A 60 -6.76 -5.41 10.46
C ILE A 60 -5.80 -4.40 11.09
N ALA A 61 -5.68 -3.23 10.48
CA ALA A 61 -4.86 -2.15 11.00
C ALA A 61 -5.46 -1.55 12.28
N VAL A 62 -4.60 -1.20 13.23
CA VAL A 62 -4.98 -0.58 14.51
C VAL A 62 -4.23 0.72 14.71
N VAL A 63 -4.85 1.72 15.34
CA VAL A 63 -4.14 2.94 15.72
C VAL A 63 -3.07 2.58 16.75
N PRO A 64 -1.78 2.87 16.52
CA PRO A 64 -0.74 2.52 17.47
C PRO A 64 -0.93 3.24 18.81
N VAL A 65 -0.79 2.50 19.90
CA VAL A 65 -0.74 3.09 21.25
C VAL A 65 0.60 3.81 21.38
N SER A 66 0.57 5.08 21.79
CA SER A 66 1.78 5.93 21.94
C SER A 66 2.54 6.22 20.64
N ASN A 67 1.91 6.10 19.46
CA ASN A 67 2.54 6.31 18.16
C ASN A 67 3.74 5.37 17.88
N THR A 68 3.89 4.26 18.62
CA THR A 68 4.92 3.25 18.37
C THR A 68 4.35 2.12 17.54
N VAL A 69 4.87 1.94 16.32
CA VAL A 69 4.52 0.80 15.49
C VAL A 69 5.50 -0.33 15.82
N THR A 70 4.99 -1.47 16.28
CA THR A 70 5.84 -2.65 16.47
C THR A 70 6.09 -3.31 15.10
N GLU A 71 7.35 -3.36 14.67
CA GLU A 71 7.75 -3.90 13.35
C GLU A 71 7.29 -5.35 13.09
N THR A 72 6.96 -6.09 14.15
CA THR A 72 6.48 -7.48 14.06
C THR A 72 5.01 -7.63 13.64
N SER A 73 4.27 -6.54 13.53
CA SER A 73 2.83 -6.58 13.26
C SER A 73 2.44 -6.54 11.78
N ASN A 74 3.42 -6.48 10.86
CA ASN A 74 3.23 -6.13 9.44
C ASN A 74 2.44 -4.82 9.26
N GLN A 75 2.44 -3.96 10.29
CA GLN A 75 1.86 -2.64 10.27
C GLN A 75 2.97 -1.60 10.18
N GLU A 76 2.73 -0.56 9.40
CA GLU A 76 3.71 0.48 9.14
C GLU A 76 3.03 1.82 8.93
N ARG A 77 3.73 2.91 9.25
CA ARG A 77 3.26 4.26 8.92
C ARG A 77 3.60 4.55 7.46
N ILE A 78 2.62 5.04 6.70
CA ILE A 78 2.85 5.49 5.32
C ILE A 78 3.57 6.84 5.38
N ASP A 79 4.73 6.91 4.73
CA ASP A 79 5.47 8.14 4.50
C ASP A 79 5.54 8.50 3.00
N VAL A 80 6.24 9.59 2.69
CA VAL A 80 6.32 10.18 1.33
C VAL A 80 6.98 9.27 0.29
N TRP A 81 7.71 8.24 0.72
CA TRP A 81 8.44 7.33 -0.14
C TRP A 81 8.03 5.87 0.07
N PHE A 82 6.89 5.67 0.73
CA PHE A 82 6.46 4.35 1.13
C PHE A 82 6.04 3.51 -0.08
N GLN A 83 6.78 2.42 -0.27
CA GLN A 83 6.52 1.42 -1.31
C GLN A 83 6.62 0.03 -0.70
N ARG A 84 5.73 -0.87 -1.09
CA ARG A 84 5.73 -2.27 -0.61
C ARG A 84 5.55 -3.25 -1.75
N TYR A 85 6.19 -4.40 -1.62
CA TYR A 85 5.88 -5.56 -2.46
C TYR A 85 4.66 -6.27 -1.88
N VAL A 86 3.68 -6.51 -2.75
CA VAL A 86 2.44 -7.23 -2.42
C VAL A 86 2.14 -8.23 -3.52
N ARG A 87 1.28 -9.20 -3.24
CA ARG A 87 0.81 -10.19 -4.21
C ARG A 87 -0.68 -10.07 -4.42
N GLY A 88 -1.17 -10.55 -5.56
CA GLY A 88 -2.62 -10.69 -5.75
C GLY A 88 -3.24 -11.53 -4.63
N GLY A 89 -4.36 -11.07 -4.10
CA GLY A 89 -5.05 -11.65 -2.95
C GLY A 89 -4.56 -11.16 -1.59
N ASP A 90 -3.44 -10.44 -1.49
CA ASP A 90 -3.07 -9.79 -0.23
C ASP A 90 -4.12 -8.75 0.17
N THR A 91 -4.32 -8.56 1.47
CA THR A 91 -5.20 -7.52 2.01
C THR A 91 -4.36 -6.40 2.61
N LEU A 92 -4.58 -5.17 2.14
CA LEU A 92 -4.03 -3.96 2.72
C LEU A 92 -5.11 -3.28 3.57
N SER A 93 -4.91 -3.25 4.88
CA SER A 93 -5.79 -2.56 5.83
C SER A 93 -5.21 -1.20 6.19
N PHE A 94 -6.00 -0.15 6.11
CA PHE A 94 -5.59 1.22 6.33
C PHE A 94 -6.34 1.83 7.51
N ILE A 95 -5.65 2.57 8.36
CA ILE A 95 -6.26 3.29 9.48
C ILE A 95 -5.57 4.63 9.69
N SER A 96 -6.31 5.59 10.22
CA SER A 96 -5.81 6.90 10.62
C SER A 96 -6.52 7.38 11.88
N THR A 97 -5.94 8.33 12.61
CA THR A 97 -6.61 9.06 13.68
C THR A 97 -7.54 10.16 13.14
N GLY A 98 -7.43 10.52 11.86
CA GLY A 98 -8.27 11.53 11.21
C GLY A 98 -9.00 10.98 9.99
N THR A 99 -9.39 11.88 9.07
CA THR A 99 -10.11 11.53 7.82
C THR A 99 -9.32 11.81 6.54
N PRO A 100 -8.07 11.33 6.40
CA PRO A 100 -7.28 11.57 5.21
C PRO A 100 -7.77 10.75 4.02
N GLN A 101 -7.41 11.20 2.82
CA GLN A 101 -7.51 10.40 1.61
C GLN A 101 -6.26 9.53 1.48
N VAL A 102 -6.46 8.25 1.19
CA VAL A 102 -5.39 7.30 0.86
C VAL A 102 -5.59 6.77 -0.56
N GLY A 103 -4.49 6.66 -1.29
CA GLY A 103 -4.44 6.07 -2.61
C GLY A 103 -3.36 5.02 -2.70
N VAL A 104 -3.60 4.00 -3.52
CA VAL A 104 -2.65 2.95 -3.84
C VAL A 104 -2.60 2.82 -5.35
N SER A 105 -1.40 2.79 -5.91
CA SER A 105 -1.14 2.49 -7.32
C SER A 105 -0.32 1.21 -7.40
N LEU A 106 -0.83 0.21 -8.11
CA LEU A 106 -0.14 -1.06 -8.32
C LEU A 106 0.60 -1.06 -9.65
N LEU A 107 1.84 -1.51 -9.58
CA LEU A 107 2.64 -1.84 -10.75
C LEU A 107 2.94 -3.34 -10.71
N GLN A 108 2.40 -4.07 -11.68
CA GLN A 108 2.70 -5.50 -11.81
C GLN A 108 4.16 -5.72 -12.18
N LEU A 109 4.84 -6.57 -11.44
CA LEU A 109 6.22 -6.96 -11.70
C LEU A 109 6.26 -8.16 -12.63
N PRO A 110 7.25 -8.25 -13.53
CA PRO A 110 7.47 -9.44 -14.33
C PRO A 110 7.69 -10.66 -13.43
N ILE A 111 7.16 -11.80 -13.84
CA ILE A 111 7.47 -13.07 -13.20
C ILE A 111 8.97 -13.34 -13.47
N ALA A 112 9.76 -13.48 -12.39
CA ALA A 112 11.14 -13.94 -12.54
C ALA A 112 11.08 -15.38 -13.07
N ASN A 113 11.62 -15.59 -14.27
CA ASN A 113 11.80 -16.92 -14.86
C ASN A 113 12.86 -17.71 -14.10
#